data_AF-A0A9D4RMG6-F1
#
_entry.id   AF-A0A9D4RMG6-F1
#
_cell.length_a   1.000
_cell.length_b   1.000
_cell.length_c   1.000
_cell.angle_alpha   90.00
_cell.angle_beta   90.00
_cell.angle_gamma   90.00
#
_symmetry.space_group_name_H-M   'P 1'
#
loop_
_entity.id
_entity.type
_entity.pdbx_description
1 polymer ?
#
loop_
_entity_poly.entity_id
_entity_poly.type
_entity_poly.pdbx_seq_one_letter_code
_entity_poly.pdbx_strand_id
1 'polypeptide(L)' 'MCIKVSATNIRLVGGKTPYSGRVEVEHNGVWGTVCDDDFTVNSAKVVCRMLGFTDMGYEIFP' A
#
# COMPACT_ATOMS: atom_id res chain seq x y z
N MET A 1 -13.77 -5.72 22.07
CA MET A 1 -13.77 -4.38 21.47
C MET A 1 -12.40 -4.16 20.87
N CYS A 2 -12.27 -4.20 19.54
CA CYS A 2 -11.00 -3.89 18.89
C CYS A 2 -10.97 -2.41 18.59
N ILE A 3 -9.92 -1.75 19.06
CA ILE A 3 -9.69 -0.32 18.90
C ILE A 3 -9.34 -0.08 17.43
N LYS A 4 -9.79 1.04 16.88
CA LYS A 4 -9.35 1.53 15.57
C LYS A 4 -7.84 1.73 15.64
N VAL A 5 -7.08 0.77 15.13
CA VAL A 5 -5.69 1.03 14.75
C VAL A 5 -5.83 2.11 13.68
N SER A 6 -5.35 3.31 13.96
CA SER A 6 -5.20 4.34 12.93
C SER A 6 -4.15 3.81 11.96
N ALA A 7 -4.55 2.88 11.10
CA ALA A 7 -3.79 2.50 9.94
C ALA A 7 -3.63 3.80 9.17
N THR A 8 -2.39 4.26 9.09
CA THR A 8 -1.99 5.38 8.26
C THR A 8 -2.75 5.25 6.94
N ASN A 9 -3.43 6.32 6.51
CA ASN A 9 -4.25 6.26 5.31
C ASN A 9 -3.29 6.06 4.14
N ILE A 10 -3.34 4.89 3.50
CA ILE A 10 -2.43 4.51 2.42
C ILE A 10 -3.26 4.34 1.16
N ARG A 11 -2.71 4.76 0.03
CA ARG A 11 -3.32 4.55 -1.30
C ARG A 11 -2.25 4.27 -2.35
N LEU A 12 -2.67 3.61 -3.42
CA LEU A 12 -1.87 3.44 -4.64
C LEU A 12 -2.36 4.43 -5.69
N VAL A 13 -1.44 5.21 -6.29
CA VAL A 13 -1.76 6.22 -7.30
C VAL A 13 -0.97 5.99 -8.58
N GLY A 14 -1.62 6.17 -9.73
CA GLY A 14 -0.98 6.16 -11.04
C GLY A 14 -0.58 4.78 -11.57
N GLY A 15 -1.08 3.69 -10.97
CA GLY A 15 -0.95 2.36 -11.55
C GLY A 15 -2.00 2.07 -12.61
N LYS A 16 -1.75 1.00 -13.39
CA LYS A 16 -2.68 0.51 -14.42
C LYS A 16 -3.81 -0.33 -13.84
N THR A 17 -3.62 -0.85 -12.65
CA THR A 17 -4.57 -1.71 -11.94
C THR A 17 -4.82 -1.17 -10.53
N PRO A 18 -5.93 -1.54 -9.88
CA PRO A 18 -6.18 -1.21 -8.47
C PRO A 18 -5.11 -1.75 -7.50
N TYR A 19 -4.29 -2.69 -7.96
CA TYR A 19 -3.24 -3.38 -7.19
C TYR A 19 -1.83 -2.86 -7.49
N SER A 20 -1.72 -1.83 -8.32
CA SER A 20 -0.43 -1.25 -8.71
C SER A 20 -0.46 0.26 -8.59
N GLY A 21 0.72 0.86 -8.43
CA GLY A 21 0.87 2.30 -8.37
C GLY A 21 1.95 2.72 -7.40
N ARG A 22 2.18 4.03 -7.34
CA ARG A 22 3.04 4.66 -6.34
C ARG A 22 2.31 4.66 -5.01
N VAL A 23 3.02 4.29 -3.95
CA VAL A 23 2.51 4.34 -2.58
C VAL A 23 2.49 5.79 -2.12
N GLU A 24 1.32 6.23 -1.66
CA GLU A 24 1.14 7.51 -0.98
C GLU A 24 0.57 7.28 0.42
N VAL A 25 1.05 8.07 1.36
CA VAL A 25 0.73 7.96 2.78
C VAL A 25 0.19 9.30 3.26
N GLU A 26 -0.91 9.30 3.99
CA GLU A 26 -1.46 10.47 4.64
C GLU A 26 -0.82 10.67 6.02
N HIS A 27 -0.22 11.84 6.23
CA HIS A 27 0.26 12.28 7.52
C HIS A 27 -0.26 13.70 7.78
N ASN A 28 -1.00 13.89 8.88
CA ASN A 28 -1.60 15.17 9.27
C ASN A 28 -2.47 15.83 8.16
N GLY A 29 -3.26 15.02 7.44
CA GLY A 29 -4.13 15.51 6.36
C GLY A 29 -3.41 15.80 5.04
N VAL A 30 -2.11 15.52 4.96
CA VAL A 30 -1.29 15.76 3.77
C VAL A 30 -0.82 14.43 3.20
N TRP A 31 -1.01 14.26 1.89
CA TRP A 31 -0.51 13.10 1.15
C TRP A 31 0.94 13.32 0.73
N GLY A 32 1.79 12.35 1.05
CA GLY A 32 3.20 12.32 0.66
C GLY A 32 3.58 11.01 0.00
N THR A 33 4.70 11.01 -0.72
CA THR A 33 5.29 9.81 -1.33
C THR A 33 6.30 9.15 -0.38
N VAL A 34 6.51 7.86 -0.55
CA VAL A 34 7.56 7.13 0.15
C VAL A 34 8.87 7.22 -0.66
N CYS A 35 10.00 7.52 0.02
CA CYS A 35 11.32 7.52 -0.60
C CYS A 35 11.74 6.09 -0.95
N ASP A 36 12.41 5.90 -2.10
CA ASP A 36 12.74 4.58 -2.64
C ASP A 36 14.00 3.95 -2.04
N ASP A 37 14.91 4.75 -1.48
CA ASP A 37 16.22 4.34 -0.95
C ASP A 37 16.18 3.08 -0.03
N ASP A 38 15.11 2.89 0.75
CA ASP A 38 14.89 1.71 1.60
C ASP A 38 13.50 1.06 1.40
N PHE A 39 12.81 1.41 0.32
CA PHE A 39 11.50 0.84 0.01
C PHE A 39 11.64 -0.54 -0.64
N THR A 40 11.78 -1.56 0.19
CA THR A 40 11.96 -2.95 -0.26
C THR A 40 10.66 -3.65 -0.65
N VAL A 41 10.80 -4.83 -1.27
CA VAL A 41 9.67 -5.74 -1.56
C VAL A 41 8.92 -6.13 -0.28
N ASN A 42 9.59 -6.23 0.87
CA ASN A 42 8.91 -6.53 2.13
C ASN A 42 8.02 -5.36 2.57
N SER A 43 8.50 -4.12 2.38
CA SER A 43 7.70 -2.91 2.61
C SER A 43 6.47 -2.88 1.70
N ALA A 44 6.63 -3.24 0.42
CA ALA A 44 5.51 -3.34 -0.53
C ALA A 44 4.48 -4.40 -0.11
N LYS A 45 4.92 -5.59 0.34
CA LYS A 45 4.02 -6.64 0.85
C LYS A 45 3.23 -6.18 2.07
N VAL A 46 3.86 -5.44 2.98
CA VAL A 46 3.17 -4.85 4.14
C VAL A 46 2.10 -3.86 3.67
N VAL A 47 2.42 -2.98 2.73
CA VAL A 47 1.44 -2.03 2.14
C VAL A 47 0.28 -2.78 1.48
N CYS A 48 0.55 -3.82 0.69
CA CYS A 48 -0.49 -4.64 0.07
C CYS A 48 -1.44 -5.23 1.12
N ARG A 49 -0.89 -5.81 2.19
CA ARG A 49 -1.69 -6.38 3.29
C ARG A 49 -2.48 -5.31 4.06
N MET A 50 -1.90 -4.13 4.27
CA MET A 50 -2.60 -2.99 4.88
C MET A 50 -3.78 -2.49 4.03
N LEU A 51 -3.66 -2.59 2.71
CA LEU A 51 -4.74 -2.31 1.76
C LEU A 51 -5.75 -3.46 1.62
N GLY A 52 -5.57 -4.56 2.35
CA GLY A 52 -6.44 -5.74 2.28
C GLY A 52 -6.13 -6.68 1.13
N PHE A 53 -5.01 -6.49 0.42
CA PHE A 53 -4.54 -7.43 -0.58
C PHE A 53 -3.76 -8.56 0.11
N THR A 54 -4.21 -9.80 -0.08
CA THR A 54 -3.45 -10.98 0.30
C THR A 54 -2.43 -11.29 -0.81
N ASP A 55 -1.39 -12.07 -0.53
CA ASP A 55 -0.39 -12.51 -1.51
C ASP A 55 -0.97 -13.39 -2.66
N MET A 56 -2.29 -13.40 -2.87
CA MET A 56 -2.96 -14.03 -4.00
C MET A 56 -3.13 -13.02 -5.14
N GLY A 57 -2.06 -12.84 -5.90
CA GLY A 57 -2.08 -12.01 -7.11
C GLY A 57 -1.01 -12.33 -8.15
N TYR A 58 -0.19 -13.38 -7.95
CA TYR A 58 0.74 -13.86 -8.98
C TYR A 58 0.21 -15.04 -9.81
N GLU A 59 -1.04 -15.50 -9.60
CA GLU A 59 -1.62 -16.61 -10.38
C GLU A 59 -3.05 -16.34 -10.87
N ILE A 60 -3.40 -15.12 -11.30
CA ILE A 60 -4.63 -14.90 -12.11
C ILE A 60 -4.34 -13.95 -13.29
N PHE A 61 -3.25 -14.21 -14.00
CA PHE A 61 -3.18 -13.88 -15.43
C PHE A 61 -2.94 -15.21 -16.16
N PRO A 62 -3.80 -15.61 -17.12
CA PRO A 62 -3.48 -16.72 -18.01
C PRO A 62 -2.23 -16.42 -18.85
#